data_AF-A0A2V7CBI5-F1
#
_entry.id   AF-A0A2V7CBI5-F1
#
_cell.length_a   1.000
_cell.length_b   1.000
_cell.length_c   1.000
_cell.angle_alpha   90.00
_cell.angle_beta   90.00
_cell.angle_gamma   90.00
#
_symmetry.space_group_name_H-M   'P 1'
#
loop_
_entity.id
_entity.type
_entity.pdbx_description
1 polymer ?
#
loop_
_entity_poly.entity_id
_entity_poly.type
_entity_poly.pdbx_seq_one_letter_code
_entity_poly.pdbx_strand_id
1 'polypeptide(L)' 'MPRSLSLFLLACLAVGLTVGPATGQALRLGAPAPEVAGKRWINSDPLTTQGMRGRVVLVEFWTYG' A
#
# COMPACT_ATOMS: atom_id res chain seq x y z
N MET A 1 19.54 41.74 7.69
CA MET A 1 18.82 40.81 6.78
C MET A 1 19.30 39.33 6.77
N PRO A 2 20.47 38.89 7.28
CA PRO A 2 20.88 37.46 7.16
C PRO A 2 20.32 36.50 8.24
N ARG A 3 19.84 37.02 9.38
CA ARG A 3 19.37 36.19 10.52
C ARG A 3 18.04 35.49 10.26
N SER A 4 17.14 36.14 9.52
CA SER A 4 15.83 35.58 9.15
C SER A 4 15.96 34.46 8.14
N LEU A 5 16.90 34.57 7.19
CA LEU A 5 17.19 33.52 6.21
C LEU A 5 17.77 32.25 6.87
N SER A 6 18.64 32.43 7.88
CA SER A 6 19.24 31.31 8.61
C SER A 6 18.19 30.55 9.43
N LEU A 7 17.28 31.25 10.10
CA LEU A 7 16.17 30.63 10.84
C LEU A 7 15.22 29.86 9.91
N PHE A 8 14.97 30.41 8.72
CA PHE A 8 14.14 29.75 7.72
C PHE A 8 14.79 28.45 7.20
N LEU A 9 16.10 28.47 6.93
CA LEU A 9 16.86 27.28 6.54
C LEU A 9 16.88 26.20 7.64
N LEU A 10 17.06 26.59 8.91
CA LEU A 10 16.99 25.65 10.03
C LEU A 10 15.59 25.03 10.19
N ALA A 11 14.54 25.82 10.00
CA ALA A 11 13.17 25.31 10.05
C ALA A 11 12.90 24.31 8.90
N CYS A 12 13.33 24.62 7.67
CA CYS A 12 13.21 23.69 6.54
C CYS A 12 13.99 22.38 6.77
N LEU A 13 15.19 22.46 7.35
CA LEU A 13 16.00 21.28 7.66
C LEU A 13 15.35 20.41 8.75
N ALA A 14 14.76 21.04 9.77
CA ALA A 14 14.05 20.31 10.83
C ALA A 14 12.80 19.57 10.31
N VAL A 15 12.06 20.17 9.36
CA VAL A 15 10.90 19.51 8.72
C VAL A 15 11.33 18.36 7.82
N GLY A 16 12.46 18.48 7.11
CA GLY A 16 12.98 17.40 6.27
C GLY A 16 13.39 16.14 7.04
N LEU A 17 13.70 16.26 8.34
CA LEU A 17 14.13 15.13 9.18
C LEU A 17 12.98 14.35 9.82
N THR A 18 11.76 14.90 9.87
CA THR A 18 10.60 14.21 10.48
C THR A 18 9.78 13.41 9.47
N VAL A 19 9.96 13.68 8.17
CA VAL A 19 9.32 12.95 7.09
C VAL A 19 10.25 11.82 6.62
N GLY A 20 10.15 10.66 7.28
CA GLY A 20 10.81 9.45 6.82
C GLY A 20 10.31 9.04 5.43
N PRO A 21 11.12 8.35 4.61
CA PRO A 21 10.68 7.91 3.30
C PRO A 21 9.44 7.01 3.45
N ALA A 22 8.39 7.34 2.72
CA ALA A 22 7.26 6.44 2.52
C ALA A 22 7.77 5.21 1.77
N THR A 23 8.26 4.23 2.51
CA THR A 23 8.74 2.97 1.95
C THR A 23 7.49 2.22 1.50
N GLY A 24 7.20 2.24 0.20
CA GLY A 24 6.14 1.42 -0.36
C GLY A 24 6.34 -0.04 0.06
N GLN A 25 5.25 -0.76 0.35
CA GLN A 25 5.36 -2.18 0.70
C GLN A 25 6.10 -2.92 -0.42
N ALA A 26 7.28 -3.45 -0.09
CA ALA A 26 8.05 -4.30 -0.98
C ALA A 26 7.18 -5.50 -1.41
N LEU A 27 7.18 -5.81 -2.70
CA LEU A 27 6.51 -6.99 -3.23
C LEU A 27 7.07 -8.24 -2.54
N ARG A 28 6.21 -8.96 -1.82
CA ARG A 28 6.54 -10.20 -1.11
C ARG A 28 6.53 -11.37 -2.11
N LEU A 29 7.47 -11.36 -3.05
CA LEU A 29 7.59 -12.43 -4.06
C LEU A 29 7.77 -13.80 -3.38
N GLY A 30 7.01 -14.79 -3.84
CA GLY A 30 7.04 -16.15 -3.29
C GLY A 30 6.26 -16.34 -1.98
N ALA A 31 5.79 -15.26 -1.34
CA ALA A 31 4.87 -15.41 -0.21
C ALA A 31 3.50 -15.90 -0.72
N PRO A 32 2.86 -16.85 -0.01
CA PRO A 32 1.52 -17.26 -0.36
C PRO A 32 0.55 -16.07 -0.25
N ALA A 33 -0.36 -15.95 -1.23
CA ALA A 33 -1.42 -14.97 -1.15
C ALA A 33 -2.31 -15.27 0.07
N PRO A 34 -2.73 -14.24 0.84
CA PRO A 34 -3.74 -14.39 1.88
C PRO A 34 -5.06 -14.93 1.31
N GLU A 35 -5.90 -15.47 2.19
CA GLU A 35 -7.26 -15.87 1.79
C GLU A 35 -8.13 -14.62 1.57
N VAL A 36 -8.90 -14.62 0.48
CA VAL A 36 -9.88 -13.56 0.19
C VAL A 36 -11.26 -14.07 0.58
N ALA A 37 -11.80 -13.53 1.67
CA ALA A 37 -13.14 -13.87 2.15
C ALA A 37 -14.08 -12.68 2.06
N GLY A 38 -15.34 -12.94 1.72
CA GLY A 38 -16.41 -11.95 1.65
C GLY A 38 -17.75 -12.57 2.02
N LYS A 39 -18.65 -11.76 2.59
CA LYS A 39 -19.99 -12.24 2.99
C LYS A 39 -20.86 -12.59 1.78
N ARG A 40 -20.69 -11.87 0.67
CA ARG A 40 -21.47 -12.03 -0.55
C ARG A 40 -20.55 -12.06 -1.76
N TRP A 41 -20.73 -13.09 -2.58
CA TRP A 41 -20.12 -13.21 -3.90
C TRP A 41 -21.14 -12.85 -4.97
N ILE A 42 -20.65 -12.26 -6.05
CA ILE A 42 -21.44 -11.87 -7.22
C ILE A 42 -20.80 -12.59 -8.42
N ASN A 43 -21.63 -13.04 -9.37
CA ASN A 43 -21.23 -13.76 -10.59
C ASN A 43 -20.60 -15.15 -10.39
N SER A 44 -20.46 -15.63 -9.16
CA SER A 44 -19.89 -16.95 -8.85
C SER A 44 -20.27 -17.43 -7.45
N ASP A 45 -20.09 -18.73 -7.23
CA ASP A 45 -19.95 -19.28 -5.88
C ASP A 45 -18.66 -18.78 -5.21
N PRO A 46 -18.52 -18.89 -3.87
CA PRO A 46 -17.31 -18.48 -3.17
C PRO A 46 -16.03 -19.09 -3.75
N LEU A 47 -15.02 -18.24 -3.96
CA LEU A 47 -13.71 -18.65 -4.46
C LEU A 47 -12.70 -18.76 -3.32
N THR A 48 -11.72 -19.64 -3.45
CA THR A 48 -10.61 -19.78 -2.49
C THR A 48 -9.25 -19.65 -3.15
N THR A 49 -8.27 -19.14 -2.42
CA THR A 49 -6.89 -19.01 -2.94
C THR A 49 -6.31 -20.38 -3.32
N GLN A 50 -6.65 -21.44 -2.57
CA GLN A 50 -6.25 -22.80 -2.90
C GLN A 50 -6.88 -23.32 -4.21
N GLY A 51 -8.18 -23.07 -4.41
CA GLY A 51 -8.91 -23.50 -5.61
C GLY A 51 -8.43 -22.79 -6.89
N MET A 52 -7.74 -21.66 -6.76
CA MET A 52 -7.21 -20.87 -7.87
C MET A 52 -5.75 -21.16 -8.24
N ARG A 53 -5.10 -22.12 -7.58
CA ARG A 53 -3.72 -22.50 -7.93
C ARG A 53 -3.61 -22.93 -9.40
N GLY A 54 -2.48 -22.61 -10.02
CA GLY A 54 -2.23 -22.84 -11.44
C GLY A 54 -2.78 -21.75 -12.36
N ARG A 55 -3.39 -20.69 -11.81
CA ARG A 55 -3.86 -19.52 -12.55
C ARG A 55 -3.15 -18.27 -12.08
N VAL A 56 -3.05 -17.27 -12.96
CA VAL A 56 -2.72 -15.90 -12.56
C VAL A 56 -4.02 -15.23 -12.12
N VAL A 57 -4.06 -14.74 -10.89
CA VAL A 57 -5.25 -14.15 -10.26
C VAL A 57 -4.97 -12.69 -9.94
N LEU A 58 -5.88 -11.80 -10.33
CA LEU A 58 -5.87 -10.38 -9.97
C LEU A 58 -6.87 -10.15 -8.84
N VAL A 59 -6.43 -9.50 -7.75
CA VAL A 59 -7.30 -9.01 -6.68
C VAL A 59 -7.30 -7.49 -6.74
N GLU A 60 -8.46 -6.91 -7.02
CA GLU A 60 -8.66 -5.47 -7.10
C GLU A 60 -9.64 -5.02 -6.01
N PHE A 61 -9.21 -4.05 -5.20
CA PHE A 61 -10.06 -3.41 -4.20
C PHE A 61 -10.67 -2.15 -4.80
N TRP A 62 -12.00 -2.09 -4.86
CA TRP A 62 -12.73 -0.97 -5.48
C TRP A 62 -13.97 -0.60 -4.65
N THR A 63 -14.52 0.58 -4.95
CA THR A 63 -15.80 1.08 -4.42
C THR A 63 -16.56 1.78 -5.54
N TYR A 64 -17.84 2.09 -5.33
CA TYR A 64 -18.72 2.66 -6.37
C TYR A 64 -18.43 4.14 -6.75
N GLY A 65 -17.51 4.80 -6.03
CA GLY A 65 -17.21 6.24 -6.16
C GLY A 65 -17.48 6.98 -4.86
#